data_AF-A0AAP0S281-F1
#
_entry.id   AF-A0AAP0S281-F1
#
_cell.length_a   1.000
_cell.length_b   1.000
_cell.length_c   1.000
_cell.angle_alpha   90.00
_cell.angle_beta   90.00
_cell.angle_gamma   90.00
#
_symmetry.space_group_name_H-M   'P 1'
#
loop_
_entity.id
_entity.type
_entity.pdbx_description
1 polymer ?
#
loop_
_entity_poly.entity_id
_entity_poly.type
_entity_poly.pdbx_seq_one_letter_code
_entity_poly.pdbx_strand_id
1 'polypeptide(L)'
;MDASLSCVTTLMGCIVPSRLPWSEPLMTLTLGTLLPTQSISPPWLTTLFSLENSSNLIGICFIGYNRLWSITVQLVQLVDVQSMSVLRVQLPGRPTLDCLFADPARDGTSLLKIWNVNKCSGVVGVFNCQGAGWCKVMKKTRIHDASPGTLTGPVHATYVDLMAQVAGADWNGETVAYCHKSVQLTKGASLPITLKVLEYELFHICPLKEIANSISFAPIGLLDMFNSSGAVEQFEVHLATDKKPELFDGEVSSELTSSLSENRSPTATIALKGRGCGRFGAYSSQRPLKVKVGNAETDFNYDAATGLLTLTLTIPVPEEEMYRWPIEIQV
;
A
#
# COMPACT_ATOMS: atom_id res chain seq x y z
N MET A 1 15.71 -0.46 43.23
CA MET A 1 14.47 0.12 43.78
C MET A 1 14.57 1.61 43.48
N ASP A 2 14.04 2.18 42.40
CA ASP A 2 12.93 1.77 41.55
C ASP A 2 13.22 2.03 40.08
N ALA A 3 12.70 1.10 39.27
CA ALA A 3 12.57 1.18 37.84
C ALA A 3 11.27 1.93 37.47
N SER A 4 11.09 2.15 36.18
CA SER A 4 9.82 2.47 35.50
C SER A 4 9.24 3.87 35.72
N LEU A 5 9.69 4.87 34.96
CA LEU A 5 8.79 5.86 34.32
C LEU A 5 9.40 6.81 33.26
N SER A 6 10.60 6.58 32.72
CA SER A 6 11.24 7.58 31.82
C SER A 6 11.29 7.21 30.33
N CYS A 7 10.59 6.16 29.88
CA CYS A 7 10.74 5.65 28.51
C CYS A 7 9.57 5.95 27.54
N VAL A 8 8.58 6.78 27.92
CA VAL A 8 7.38 7.02 27.07
C VAL A 8 7.30 8.44 26.47
N THR A 9 8.17 9.38 26.86
CA THR A 9 7.95 10.80 26.51
C THR A 9 8.70 11.31 25.26
N THR A 10 9.45 10.48 24.53
CA THR A 10 10.33 10.98 23.44
C THR A 10 9.73 10.89 22.03
N LEU A 11 8.53 10.30 21.86
CA LEU A 11 7.83 10.29 20.55
C LEU A 11 6.64 11.27 20.46
N MET A 12 6.27 11.95 21.55
CA MET A 12 5.11 12.87 21.60
C MET A 12 5.46 14.36 21.55
N GLY A 13 6.74 14.71 21.38
CA GLY A 13 7.23 16.10 21.44
C GLY A 13 6.94 16.99 20.22
N CYS A 14 6.25 16.48 19.18
CA CYS A 14 5.89 17.26 17.98
C CYS A 14 4.38 17.53 17.83
N ILE A 15 3.56 17.24 18.83
CA ILE A 15 2.14 17.62 18.85
C ILE A 15 1.93 18.65 19.96
N VAL A 16 2.18 19.92 19.65
CA VAL A 16 1.68 21.04 20.46
C VAL A 16 0.74 21.85 19.56
N PRO A 17 -0.54 22.03 19.92
CA PRO A 17 -1.45 22.89 19.17
C PRO A 17 -1.14 24.34 19.54
N SER A 18 -0.40 25.06 18.70
CA SER A 18 -0.31 26.52 18.83
C SER A 18 -1.62 27.14 18.36
N ARG A 19 -2.50 27.45 19.32
CA ARG A 19 -3.59 28.42 19.14
C ARG A 19 -2.98 29.80 18.89
N LEU A 20 -3.27 30.44 17.76
CA LEU A 20 -3.32 31.90 17.58
C LEU A 20 -4.29 32.21 16.41
N PRO A 21 -4.92 33.39 16.36
CA PRO A 21 -6.33 33.54 16.05
C PRO A 21 -6.64 33.77 14.57
N TRP A 22 -7.89 33.43 14.24
CA TRP A 22 -8.56 33.64 12.96
C TRP A 22 -8.63 35.12 12.57
N SER A 23 -8.23 35.43 11.34
CA SER A 23 -8.82 36.49 10.53
C SER A 23 -8.75 36.08 9.05
N GLU A 24 -9.86 35.56 8.53
CA GLU A 24 -10.11 35.36 7.09
C GLU A 24 -10.81 36.60 6.48
N PRO A 25 -11.06 36.70 5.15
CA PRO A 25 -10.51 35.96 4.00
C PRO A 25 -10.12 36.88 2.80
N LEU A 26 -9.44 36.32 1.79
CA LEU A 26 -9.76 36.50 0.36
C LEU A 26 -8.87 35.57 -0.49
N MET A 27 -9.45 34.43 -0.90
CA MET A 27 -8.90 33.59 -1.97
C MET A 27 -9.19 34.27 -3.31
N THR A 28 -8.14 34.57 -4.07
CA THR A 28 -8.25 34.88 -5.50
C THR A 28 -7.51 33.80 -6.28
N LEU A 29 -8.27 32.90 -6.91
CA LEU A 29 -7.76 31.89 -7.82
C LEU A 29 -7.46 32.57 -9.17
N THR A 30 -6.21 32.61 -9.61
CA THR A 30 -5.85 33.04 -10.98
C THR A 30 -5.32 31.84 -11.76
N LEU A 31 -6.08 31.42 -12.77
CA LEU A 31 -5.74 30.36 -13.70
C LEU A 31 -4.79 30.94 -14.76
N GLY A 32 -3.50 30.60 -14.68
CA GLY A 32 -2.49 30.98 -15.67
C GLY A 32 -2.22 29.84 -16.65
N THR A 33 -2.41 30.09 -17.93
CA THR A 33 -2.22 29.17 -19.06
C THR A 33 -0.77 28.68 -19.21
N LEU A 34 -0.64 27.40 -19.56
CA LEU A 34 0.61 26.68 -19.81
C LEU A 34 1.36 27.21 -21.05
N LEU A 35 2.68 27.39 -20.91
CA LEU A 35 3.64 27.26 -22.01
C LEU A 35 4.75 26.28 -21.60
N PRO A 36 5.24 25.44 -22.51
CA PRO A 36 6.14 24.35 -22.15
C PRO A 36 7.58 24.87 -22.12
N THR A 37 8.26 24.73 -20.98
CA THR A 37 9.73 24.73 -20.97
C THR A 37 10.19 23.42 -20.35
N GLN A 38 10.93 22.66 -21.15
CA GLN A 38 11.61 21.45 -20.72
C GLN A 38 12.67 21.83 -19.68
N SER A 39 12.41 21.57 -18.40
CA SER A 39 13.46 21.56 -17.39
C SER A 39 13.66 20.12 -16.92
N ILE A 40 14.81 19.56 -17.27
CA ILE A 40 15.31 18.30 -16.73
C ILE A 40 15.58 18.56 -15.24
N SER A 41 14.72 18.04 -14.37
CA SER A 41 14.93 18.13 -12.91
C SER A 41 16.01 17.14 -12.47
N PRO A 42 16.87 17.51 -11.51
CA PRO A 42 17.91 16.61 -11.04
C PRO A 42 17.32 15.47 -10.19
N PRO A 43 17.86 14.24 -10.25
CA PRO A 43 17.24 13.03 -9.65
C PRO A 43 16.93 13.13 -8.15
N TRP A 44 17.73 13.88 -7.40
CA TRP A 44 17.57 14.06 -5.94
C TRP A 44 16.31 14.87 -5.58
N LEU A 45 15.85 15.75 -6.47
CA LEU A 45 14.63 16.53 -6.26
C LEU A 45 13.41 15.59 -6.28
N THR A 46 13.39 14.66 -7.25
CA THR A 46 12.36 13.61 -7.38
C THR A 46 12.32 12.70 -6.16
N THR A 47 13.48 12.33 -5.62
CA THR A 47 13.60 11.49 -4.42
C THR A 47 13.04 12.18 -3.17
N LEU A 48 13.34 13.47 -2.96
CA LEU A 48 12.82 14.24 -1.82
C LEU A 48 11.29 14.36 -1.86
N PHE A 49 10.71 14.64 -3.03
CA PHE A 49 9.26 14.71 -3.21
C PHE A 49 8.56 13.37 -2.97
N SER A 50 9.20 12.28 -3.38
CA SER A 50 8.66 10.94 -3.17
C SER A 50 8.66 10.54 -1.69
N LEU A 51 9.67 10.98 -0.93
CA LEU A 51 9.76 10.83 0.53
C LEU A 51 8.68 11.65 1.27
N GLU A 52 8.42 12.89 0.86
CA GLU A 52 7.36 13.72 1.45
C GLU A 52 5.96 13.15 1.19
N ASN A 53 5.70 12.71 -0.04
CA ASN A 53 4.41 12.17 -0.44
C ASN A 53 4.13 10.81 0.21
N SER A 54 5.11 9.90 0.28
CA SER A 54 4.98 8.64 1.02
C SER A 54 4.79 8.85 2.52
N SER A 55 5.44 9.86 3.11
CA SER A 55 5.26 10.19 4.53
C SER A 55 3.84 10.69 4.84
N ASN A 56 3.32 11.60 4.01
CA ASN A 56 1.93 12.08 4.12
C ASN A 56 0.91 10.96 3.87
N LEU A 57 1.23 10.00 2.99
CA LEU A 57 0.39 8.86 2.66
C LEU A 57 0.30 7.83 3.79
N ILE A 58 1.37 7.64 4.56
CA ILE A 58 1.37 6.75 5.74
C ILE A 58 0.82 7.50 6.97
N GLY A 59 0.34 8.74 6.82
CA GLY A 59 -0.28 9.50 7.92
C GLY A 59 0.72 10.18 8.85
N ILE A 60 1.96 10.38 8.41
CA ILE A 60 2.95 11.19 9.13
C ILE A 60 2.75 12.63 8.69
N CYS A 61 2.43 13.51 9.63
CA CYS A 61 2.55 14.95 9.39
C CYS A 61 4.04 15.32 9.55
N PHE A 62 4.71 15.66 8.44
CA PHE A 62 6.02 16.32 8.37
C PHE A 62 7.29 15.57 8.88
N ILE A 63 8.24 15.33 7.96
CA ILE A 63 9.69 15.44 8.22
C ILE A 63 10.17 16.63 7.38
N GLY A 64 10.29 17.81 8.00
CA GLY A 64 10.60 19.05 7.28
C GLY A 64 12.05 19.10 6.79
N TYR A 65 12.26 19.06 5.48
CA TYR A 65 13.52 19.48 4.84
C TYR A 65 13.42 20.96 4.45
N ASN A 66 14.07 21.83 5.23
CA ASN A 66 14.19 23.24 4.87
C ASN A 66 15.32 23.42 3.83
N ARG A 67 14.98 23.39 2.54
CA ARG A 67 15.48 24.37 1.56
C ARG A 67 14.43 24.64 0.49
N LEU A 68 14.13 25.94 0.37
CA LEU A 68 13.11 26.58 -0.43
C LEU A 68 13.11 26.22 -1.93
N TRP A 69 11.90 26.20 -2.50
CA TRP A 69 11.50 26.33 -3.92
C TRP A 69 11.65 25.13 -4.86
N SER A 70 10.55 24.37 -5.02
CA SER A 70 9.89 24.02 -6.30
C SER A 70 8.76 23.00 -6.08
N ILE A 71 7.63 23.41 -5.51
CA ILE A 71 6.45 22.55 -5.34
C ILE A 71 5.76 22.40 -6.71
N THR A 72 6.17 21.44 -7.54
CA THR A 72 5.32 20.91 -8.62
C THR A 72 5.83 19.53 -9.06
N VAL A 73 4.90 18.58 -9.21
CA VAL A 73 5.05 17.20 -9.75
C VAL A 73 5.45 16.11 -8.73
N GLN A 74 4.44 15.64 -7.99
CA GLN A 74 4.18 14.21 -7.65
C GLN A 74 2.82 13.98 -6.95
N LEU A 75 1.94 14.99 -6.93
CA LEU A 75 0.53 14.88 -6.50
C LEU A 75 -0.27 13.81 -7.28
N VAL A 76 0.17 13.46 -8.49
CA VAL A 76 -0.50 12.54 -9.45
C VAL A 76 -0.56 11.08 -8.96
N GLN A 77 0.30 10.64 -8.05
CA GLN A 77 0.29 9.27 -7.50
C GLN A 77 -0.30 9.18 -6.08
N LEU A 78 -0.66 10.32 -5.50
CA LEU A 78 -1.42 10.45 -4.25
C LEU A 78 -2.91 10.68 -4.52
N VAL A 79 -3.19 11.46 -5.55
CA VAL A 79 -4.52 11.80 -6.03
C VAL A 79 -4.81 10.89 -7.20
N ASP A 80 -5.89 10.12 -7.13
CA ASP A 80 -6.43 9.53 -8.35
C ASP A 80 -6.85 10.69 -9.27
N VAL A 81 -6.05 10.88 -10.32
CA VAL A 81 -6.07 12.05 -11.21
C VAL A 81 -7.45 12.26 -11.83
N GLN A 82 -8.22 11.19 -12.00
CA GLN A 82 -9.56 11.30 -12.54
C GLN A 82 -10.57 11.59 -11.43
N SER A 83 -10.49 10.94 -10.25
CA SER A 83 -11.42 11.20 -9.13
C SER A 83 -11.15 12.46 -8.32
N MET A 84 -9.98 13.08 -8.49
CA MET A 84 -9.46 14.13 -7.61
C MET A 84 -9.48 13.74 -6.12
N SER A 85 -9.59 12.45 -5.80
CA SER A 85 -9.65 11.95 -4.43
C SER A 85 -8.32 11.27 -4.04
N VAL A 86 -7.89 11.50 -2.81
CA VAL A 86 -6.66 10.91 -2.28
C VAL A 86 -6.98 9.55 -1.67
N LEU A 87 -6.25 8.51 -2.07
CA LEU A 87 -6.30 7.20 -1.41
C LEU A 87 -5.57 7.27 -0.07
N ARG A 88 -6.23 7.85 0.94
CA ARG A 88 -5.65 8.09 2.27
C ARG A 88 -5.79 6.86 3.15
N VAL A 89 -4.72 6.53 3.87
CA VAL A 89 -4.73 5.56 4.98
C VAL A 89 -5.63 6.04 6.14
N GLN A 90 -6.02 5.13 7.02
CA GLN A 90 -7.04 5.41 8.05
C GLN A 90 -6.50 6.11 9.30
N LEU A 91 -5.23 5.87 9.66
CA LEU A 91 -4.67 6.34 10.93
C LEU A 91 -3.55 7.36 10.70
N PRO A 92 -3.03 7.99 11.76
CA PRO A 92 -1.69 8.58 11.74
C PRO A 92 -0.63 7.48 11.63
N GLY A 93 0.47 7.77 10.94
CA GLY A 93 1.58 6.82 10.77
C GLY A 93 2.29 6.55 12.09
N ARG A 94 2.60 5.28 12.33
CA ARG A 94 3.27 4.83 13.55
C ARG A 94 4.56 4.12 13.20
N PRO A 95 5.68 4.39 13.90
CA PRO A 95 6.86 3.55 13.77
C PRO A 95 6.51 2.11 14.10
N THR A 96 7.12 1.16 13.39
CA THR A 96 7.04 -0.25 13.74
C THR A 96 7.80 -0.50 15.04
N LEU A 97 7.45 -1.58 15.74
CA LEU A 97 8.03 -1.91 17.04
C LEU A 97 9.55 -2.10 17.00
N ASP A 98 10.10 -2.60 15.90
CA ASP A 98 11.55 -2.78 15.71
C ASP A 98 12.30 -1.46 15.47
N CYS A 99 11.59 -0.38 15.13
CA CYS A 99 12.15 0.97 15.09
C CYS A 99 12.02 1.71 16.43
N LEU A 100 11.29 1.14 17.40
CA LEU A 100 11.11 1.79 18.70
C LEU A 100 12.46 1.81 19.42
N PHE A 101 12.94 3.01 19.75
CA PHE A 101 14.25 3.29 20.35
C PHE A 101 15.48 3.20 19.42
N ALA A 102 15.30 2.97 18.12
CA ALA A 102 16.37 3.14 17.13
C ALA A 102 16.57 4.62 16.76
N ASP A 103 17.79 5.00 16.34
CA ASP A 103 18.06 6.30 15.70
C ASP A 103 18.34 6.07 14.21
N PRO A 104 17.29 5.89 13.37
CA PRO A 104 17.44 5.53 11.95
C PRO A 104 18.11 6.63 11.10
N ALA A 105 18.43 7.78 11.70
CA ALA A 105 19.16 8.85 11.05
C ALA A 105 20.68 8.80 11.30
N ARG A 106 21.13 8.05 12.31
CA ARG A 106 22.53 8.12 12.78
C ARG A 106 23.18 6.80 13.15
N ASP A 107 22.43 5.77 13.48
CA ASP A 107 23.00 4.52 14.01
C ASP A 107 23.75 3.69 12.95
N GLY A 108 23.64 4.05 11.67
CA GLY A 108 24.30 3.35 10.57
C GLY A 108 23.79 1.91 10.33
N THR A 109 22.68 1.52 10.95
CA THR A 109 22.17 0.14 10.87
C THR A 109 20.67 0.06 10.64
N SER A 110 19.89 1.01 11.16
CA SER A 110 18.43 0.90 11.18
C SER A 110 17.78 1.63 10.01
N LEU A 111 16.84 0.96 9.37
CA LEU A 111 15.87 1.59 8.47
C LEU A 111 14.72 2.17 9.31
N LEU A 112 14.21 3.34 8.93
CA LEU A 112 12.95 3.85 9.49
C LEU A 112 11.80 3.10 8.83
N LYS A 113 10.92 2.50 9.62
CA LYS A 113 9.75 1.77 9.14
C LYS A 113 8.52 2.30 9.83
N ILE A 114 7.51 2.63 9.03
CA ILE A 114 6.29 3.28 9.52
C ILE A 114 5.11 2.54 8.92
N TRP A 115 4.19 2.12 9.78
CA TRP A 115 3.02 1.36 9.41
C TRP A 115 1.73 2.16 9.56
N ASN A 116 0.74 1.73 8.78
CA ASN A 116 -0.65 2.17 8.85
C ASN A 116 -1.57 1.07 8.30
N VAL A 117 -2.88 1.35 8.24
CA VAL A 117 -3.91 0.48 7.69
C VAL A 117 -4.82 1.22 6.72
N ASN A 118 -5.28 0.47 5.72
CA ASN A 118 -6.42 0.76 4.87
C ASN A 118 -7.62 -0.09 5.33
N LYS A 119 -8.76 0.03 4.64
CA LYS A 119 -9.99 -0.71 4.97
C LYS A 119 -9.81 -2.24 4.94
N CYS A 120 -8.99 -2.75 4.02
CA CYS A 120 -8.82 -4.19 3.78
C CYS A 120 -7.35 -4.65 3.78
N SER A 121 -6.40 -3.80 4.18
CA SER A 121 -4.97 -4.13 4.17
C SER A 121 -4.14 -3.25 5.11
N GLY A 122 -2.90 -3.66 5.36
CA GLY A 122 -1.86 -2.84 5.99
C GLY A 122 -0.94 -2.18 4.96
N VAL A 123 -0.26 -1.11 5.38
CA VAL A 123 0.80 -0.47 4.59
C VAL A 123 2.01 -0.24 5.48
N VAL A 124 3.20 -0.57 4.99
CA VAL A 124 4.48 -0.27 5.64
C VAL A 124 5.36 0.49 4.66
N GLY A 125 5.76 1.71 5.01
CA GLY A 125 6.83 2.41 4.33
C GLY A 125 8.16 2.17 5.01
N VAL A 126 9.19 1.89 4.21
CA VAL A 126 10.54 1.64 4.68
C VAL A 126 11.48 2.64 4.05
N PHE A 127 12.32 3.29 4.86
CA PHE A 127 13.13 4.43 4.46
C PHE A 127 14.55 4.30 4.99
N ASN A 128 15.54 4.57 4.13
CA ASN A 128 16.91 4.79 4.60
C ASN A 128 17.12 6.30 4.85
N CYS A 129 17.09 6.68 6.13
CA CYS A 129 17.18 8.07 6.59
C CYS A 129 18.58 8.47 7.10
N GLN A 130 19.59 7.63 6.90
CA GLN A 130 20.92 7.84 7.46
C GLN A 130 21.58 9.13 6.95
N GLY A 131 22.47 9.70 7.77
CA GLY A 131 23.36 10.79 7.37
C GLY A 131 22.95 12.17 7.83
N ALA A 132 21.66 12.43 8.04
CA ALA A 132 21.18 13.72 8.49
C ALA A 132 20.04 13.59 9.52
N GLY A 133 20.12 14.39 10.58
CA GLY A 133 19.11 14.36 11.64
C GLY A 133 18.92 15.70 12.34
N TRP A 134 17.77 15.86 13.01
CA TRP A 134 17.47 17.06 13.78
C TRP A 134 18.44 17.22 14.96
N CYS A 135 19.09 18.38 15.05
CA CYS A 135 19.92 18.74 16.20
C CYS A 135 19.11 19.64 17.14
N LYS A 136 18.72 19.11 18.31
CA LYS A 136 17.92 19.86 19.31
C LYS A 136 18.62 21.13 19.79
N VAL A 137 19.95 21.09 19.93
CA VAL A 137 20.75 22.24 20.40
C VAL A 137 20.73 23.36 19.36
N MET A 138 21.02 23.04 18.10
CA MET A 138 21.13 24.02 17.02
C MET A 138 19.78 24.38 16.39
N LYS A 139 18.70 23.68 16.78
CA LYS A 139 17.36 23.76 16.19
C LYS A 139 17.37 23.72 14.66
N LYS A 140 18.21 22.85 14.08
CA LYS A 140 18.31 22.63 12.63
C LYS A 140 18.73 21.20 12.31
N THR A 141 18.40 20.74 11.12
CA THR A 141 18.93 19.49 10.57
C THR A 141 20.43 19.63 10.34
N ARG A 142 21.20 18.66 10.82
CA ARG A 142 22.64 18.56 10.60
C ARG A 142 22.95 17.31 9.79
N ILE A 143 23.88 17.47 8.86
CA ILE A 143 24.54 16.36 8.20
C ILE A 143 25.63 15.88 9.15
N HIS A 144 25.50 14.63 9.60
CA HIS A 144 26.45 13.95 10.49
C HIS A 144 27.38 13.04 9.68
N ASP A 145 26.87 12.50 8.58
CA ASP A 145 27.60 11.73 7.59
C ASP A 145 27.10 12.14 6.20
N ALA A 146 28.02 12.60 5.35
CA ALA A 146 27.70 13.07 4.00
C ALA A 146 27.61 11.94 2.97
N SER A 147 28.05 10.73 3.31
CA SER A 147 28.06 9.57 2.43
C SER A 147 27.69 8.29 3.20
N PRO A 148 26.46 8.19 3.73
CA PRO A 148 26.06 7.04 4.52
C PRO A 148 25.85 5.81 3.63
N GLY A 149 25.98 4.63 4.24
CA GLY A 149 25.92 3.36 3.54
C GLY A 149 24.52 2.96 3.07
N THR A 150 24.50 1.99 2.16
CA THR A 150 23.32 1.18 1.85
C THR A 150 22.99 0.29 3.04
N LEU A 151 21.72 0.23 3.41
CA LEU A 151 21.23 -0.61 4.49
C LEU A 151 20.34 -1.72 3.97
N THR A 152 20.41 -2.88 4.63
CA THR A 152 19.52 -4.00 4.40
C THR A 152 18.79 -4.33 5.69
N GLY A 153 17.48 -4.56 5.62
CA GLY A 153 16.69 -4.94 6.78
C GLY A 153 15.46 -5.77 6.41
N PRO A 154 14.86 -6.49 7.38
CA PRO A 154 13.66 -7.29 7.14
C PRO A 154 12.39 -6.45 7.25
N VAL A 155 11.38 -6.80 6.45
CA VAL A 155 10.01 -6.31 6.53
C VAL A 155 9.10 -7.47 6.87
N HIS A 156 8.38 -7.38 7.98
CA HIS A 156 7.46 -8.42 8.42
C HIS A 156 6.00 -7.97 8.28
N ALA A 157 5.12 -8.91 7.93
CA ALA A 157 3.69 -8.66 7.92
C ALA A 157 3.14 -8.29 9.32
N THR A 158 3.78 -8.81 10.38
CA THR A 158 3.46 -8.54 11.78
C THR A 158 3.79 -7.12 12.24
N TYR A 159 4.46 -6.31 11.40
CA TYR A 159 4.73 -4.91 11.72
C TYR A 159 3.48 -4.02 11.72
N VAL A 160 2.38 -4.48 11.14
CA VAL A 160 1.10 -3.77 11.16
C VAL A 160 0.27 -4.33 12.32
N ASP A 161 0.27 -3.62 13.46
CA ASP A 161 -0.33 -4.11 14.70
C ASP A 161 -1.84 -4.42 14.59
N LEU A 162 -2.54 -3.76 13.66
CA LEU A 162 -3.99 -3.87 13.47
C LEU A 162 -4.39 -4.82 12.33
N MET A 163 -3.48 -5.68 11.83
CA MET A 163 -3.81 -6.59 10.73
C MET A 163 -4.96 -7.54 11.05
N ALA A 164 -5.01 -8.10 12.26
CA ALA A 164 -6.09 -9.01 12.64
C ALA A 164 -7.47 -8.32 12.62
N GLN A 165 -7.53 -7.04 12.98
CA GLN A 165 -8.76 -6.26 12.91
C GLN A 165 -9.20 -6.02 11.46
N VAL A 166 -8.25 -5.77 10.56
CA VAL A 166 -8.51 -5.48 9.15
C VAL A 166 -8.81 -6.74 8.33
N ALA A 167 -8.17 -7.87 8.67
CA ALA A 167 -8.34 -9.15 7.99
C ALA A 167 -9.61 -9.90 8.40
N GLY A 168 -10.16 -9.60 9.56
CA GLY A 168 -11.32 -10.28 10.14
C GLY A 168 -10.94 -11.48 11.00
N ALA A 169 -11.94 -12.01 11.73
CA ALA A 169 -11.73 -13.02 12.78
C ALA A 169 -11.18 -14.36 12.27
N ASP A 170 -11.46 -14.74 11.02
CA ASP A 170 -11.05 -16.03 10.44
C ASP A 170 -9.67 -15.99 9.79
N TRP A 171 -8.90 -14.92 9.97
CA TRP A 171 -7.59 -14.80 9.34
C TRP A 171 -6.55 -15.65 10.07
N ASN A 172 -5.86 -16.51 9.31
CA ASN A 172 -4.86 -17.46 9.82
C ASN A 172 -3.44 -16.87 9.95
N GLY A 173 -3.26 -15.57 9.70
CA GLY A 173 -1.96 -14.90 9.73
C GLY A 173 -1.22 -14.88 8.39
N GLU A 174 -1.69 -15.58 7.36
CA GLU A 174 -1.05 -15.56 6.05
C GLU A 174 -1.31 -14.24 5.31
N THR A 175 -0.26 -13.65 4.74
CA THR A 175 -0.37 -12.45 3.92
C THR A 175 0.32 -12.61 2.60
N VAL A 176 -0.13 -11.78 1.67
CA VAL A 176 0.59 -11.44 0.47
C VAL A 176 1.09 -10.00 0.59
N ALA A 177 2.36 -9.77 0.29
CA ALA A 177 2.95 -8.44 0.27
C ALA A 177 3.19 -8.00 -1.17
N TYR A 178 2.64 -6.84 -1.54
CA TYR A 178 2.92 -6.15 -2.80
C TYR A 178 3.92 -5.01 -2.58
N CYS A 179 5.03 -5.07 -3.31
CA CYS A 179 6.09 -4.06 -3.27
C CYS A 179 5.89 -3.06 -4.41
N HIS A 180 5.71 -1.78 -4.11
CA HIS A 180 5.28 -0.79 -5.10
C HIS A 180 6.33 -0.54 -6.21
N LYS A 181 7.60 -0.32 -5.87
CA LYS A 181 8.62 0.00 -6.89
C LYS A 181 9.12 -1.22 -7.63
N SER A 182 9.27 -2.34 -6.92
CA SER A 182 9.73 -3.61 -7.51
C SER A 182 8.60 -4.41 -8.17
N VAL A 183 7.34 -3.99 -8.00
CA VAL A 183 6.13 -4.66 -8.51
C VAL A 183 6.19 -6.16 -8.25
N GLN A 184 6.58 -6.52 -7.03
CA GLN A 184 6.78 -7.92 -6.63
C GLN A 184 5.71 -8.35 -5.64
N LEU A 185 5.24 -9.57 -5.83
CA LEU A 185 4.32 -10.24 -4.94
C LEU A 185 5.04 -11.35 -4.18
N THR A 186 4.83 -11.41 -2.87
CA THR A 186 5.46 -12.44 -2.03
C THR A 186 4.50 -12.94 -0.97
N LYS A 187 4.49 -14.26 -0.74
CA LYS A 187 3.74 -14.90 0.34
C LYS A 187 4.67 -15.15 1.52
N GLY A 188 4.24 -14.81 2.73
CA GLY A 188 4.95 -15.18 3.97
C GLY A 188 5.43 -14.02 4.83
N ALA A 189 6.22 -14.37 5.86
CA ALA A 189 6.38 -13.56 7.06
C ALA A 189 7.50 -12.50 7.03
N SER A 190 8.50 -12.59 6.13
CA SER A 190 9.67 -11.71 6.14
C SER A 190 10.23 -11.46 4.75
N LEU A 191 10.49 -10.20 4.40
CA LEU A 191 11.11 -9.79 3.15
C LEU A 191 12.37 -8.97 3.40
N PRO A 192 13.55 -9.38 2.88
CA PRO A 192 14.72 -8.53 2.92
C PRO A 192 14.54 -7.37 1.94
N ILE A 193 14.82 -6.16 2.38
CA ILE A 193 14.88 -4.97 1.51
C ILE A 193 16.23 -4.30 1.68
N THR A 194 16.82 -3.87 0.57
CA THR A 194 18.10 -3.16 0.53
C THR A 194 17.87 -1.79 -0.09
N LEU A 195 18.21 -0.73 0.66
CA LEU A 195 17.96 0.65 0.28
C LEU A 195 19.23 1.49 0.41
N LYS A 196 19.58 2.22 -0.63
CA LYS A 196 20.57 3.31 -0.54
C LYS A 196 19.98 4.46 0.27
N VAL A 197 20.85 5.36 0.71
CA VAL A 197 20.44 6.61 1.36
C VAL A 197 19.41 7.37 0.53
N LEU A 198 18.37 7.88 1.19
CA LEU A 198 17.21 8.54 0.60
C LEU A 198 16.33 7.65 -0.30
N GLU A 199 16.61 6.35 -0.40
CA GLU A 199 15.67 5.41 -1.02
C GLU A 199 14.61 4.96 -0.03
N TYR A 200 13.50 4.50 -0.61
CA TYR A 200 12.35 4.00 0.11
C TYR A 200 11.65 2.91 -0.71
N GLU A 201 10.85 2.09 -0.04
CA GLU A 201 9.90 1.14 -0.65
C GLU A 201 8.61 1.14 0.16
N LEU A 202 7.48 0.90 -0.53
CA LEU A 202 6.16 0.76 0.09
C LEU A 202 5.70 -0.69 -0.05
N PHE A 203 5.31 -1.27 1.07
CA PHE A 203 4.77 -2.62 1.16
C PHE A 203 3.28 -2.56 1.50
N HIS A 204 2.46 -3.11 0.62
CA HIS A 204 1.05 -3.34 0.88
C HIS A 204 0.87 -4.75 1.42
N ILE A 205 0.52 -4.86 2.70
CA ILE A 205 0.33 -6.13 3.40
C ILE A 205 -1.14 -6.52 3.28
N CYS A 206 -1.43 -7.43 2.35
CA CYS A 206 -2.78 -7.86 2.01
C CYS A 206 -3.08 -9.20 2.69
N PRO A 207 -4.12 -9.28 3.54
CA PRO A 207 -4.52 -10.55 4.16
C PRO A 207 -4.88 -11.58 3.09
N LEU A 208 -4.36 -12.79 3.24
CA LEU A 208 -4.70 -13.91 2.37
C LEU A 208 -5.92 -14.63 2.95
N LYS A 209 -6.99 -14.73 2.16
CA LYS A 209 -8.18 -15.52 2.50
C LYS A 209 -8.10 -16.87 1.79
N GLU A 210 -8.11 -17.94 2.56
CA GLU A 210 -8.32 -19.30 2.04
C GLU A 210 -9.82 -19.51 1.81
N ILE A 211 -10.19 -19.84 0.57
CA ILE A 211 -11.58 -19.96 0.12
C ILE A 211 -12.00 -21.43 0.11
N ALA A 212 -11.12 -22.28 -0.41
CA ALA A 212 -11.26 -23.74 -0.46
C ALA A 212 -9.86 -24.35 -0.55
N ASN A 213 -9.77 -25.69 -0.47
CA ASN A 213 -8.50 -26.39 -0.68
C ASN A 213 -7.84 -25.91 -1.98
N SER A 214 -6.62 -25.37 -1.88
CA SER A 214 -5.81 -24.82 -2.98
C SER A 214 -6.29 -23.50 -3.63
N ILE A 215 -7.40 -22.91 -3.16
CA ILE A 215 -7.92 -21.62 -3.65
C ILE A 215 -7.76 -20.57 -2.54
N SER A 216 -6.92 -19.58 -2.81
CA SER A 216 -6.67 -18.46 -1.90
C SER A 216 -6.57 -17.15 -2.66
N PHE A 217 -7.03 -16.07 -2.04
CA PHE A 217 -7.17 -14.77 -2.69
C PHE A 217 -6.78 -13.63 -1.74
N ALA A 218 -6.14 -12.59 -2.27
CA ALA A 218 -5.87 -11.36 -1.54
C ALA A 218 -6.02 -10.13 -2.45
N PRO A 219 -6.85 -9.13 -2.11
CA PRO A 219 -6.98 -7.92 -2.93
C PRO A 219 -5.75 -7.00 -2.75
N ILE A 220 -5.23 -6.44 -3.85
CA ILE A 220 -4.07 -5.51 -3.81
C ILE A 220 -4.50 -4.07 -4.08
N GLY A 221 -5.32 -3.81 -5.11
CA GLY A 221 -5.78 -2.46 -5.45
C GLY A 221 -5.12 -1.86 -6.69
N LEU A 222 -4.98 -0.54 -6.75
CA LEU A 222 -4.43 0.17 -7.92
C LEU A 222 -2.90 0.16 -7.91
N LEU A 223 -2.29 -0.70 -8.73
CA LEU A 223 -0.87 -1.05 -8.68
C LEU A 223 0.08 0.14 -8.87
N ASP A 224 -0.36 1.14 -9.63
CA ASP A 224 0.45 2.29 -10.04
C ASP A 224 0.26 3.51 -9.10
N MET A 225 -0.51 3.35 -8.02
CA MET A 225 -0.70 4.35 -6.96
C MET A 225 0.21 4.07 -5.77
N PHE A 226 0.69 5.11 -5.08
CA PHE A 226 1.52 4.91 -3.87
C PHE A 226 0.75 4.19 -2.76
N ASN A 227 -0.53 4.50 -2.57
CA ASN A 227 -1.40 3.73 -1.67
C ASN A 227 -2.23 2.74 -2.46
N SER A 228 -1.59 1.77 -3.11
CA SER A 228 -2.29 0.85 -4.02
C SER A 228 -3.51 0.20 -3.35
N SER A 229 -3.31 -0.31 -2.14
CA SER A 229 -4.35 -1.00 -1.38
C SER A 229 -5.36 -0.10 -0.69
N GLY A 230 -5.16 1.21 -0.73
CA GLY A 230 -6.17 2.20 -0.35
C GLY A 230 -7.35 2.26 -1.32
N ALA A 231 -7.17 1.73 -2.53
CA ALA A 231 -8.25 1.60 -3.51
C ALA A 231 -9.27 0.52 -3.13
N VAL A 232 -8.95 -0.43 -2.26
CA VAL A 232 -9.88 -1.50 -1.88
C VAL A 232 -10.74 -1.03 -0.71
N GLU A 233 -12.03 -0.81 -0.95
CA GLU A 233 -12.98 -0.39 0.08
C GLU A 233 -13.66 -1.54 0.80
N GLN A 234 -13.96 -2.64 0.07
CA GLN A 234 -14.65 -3.82 0.59
C GLN A 234 -14.13 -5.08 -0.12
N PHE A 235 -14.16 -6.21 0.59
CA PHE A 235 -13.77 -7.53 0.11
C PHE A 235 -14.64 -8.59 0.78
N GLU A 236 -15.39 -9.32 -0.03
CA GLU A 236 -16.33 -10.36 0.40
C GLU A 236 -16.17 -11.61 -0.48
N VAL A 237 -16.43 -12.78 0.09
CA VAL A 237 -16.33 -14.08 -0.59
C VAL A 237 -17.69 -14.77 -0.51
N HIS A 238 -18.26 -15.10 -1.65
CA HIS A 238 -19.51 -15.85 -1.77
C HIS A 238 -19.21 -17.23 -2.34
N LEU A 239 -19.36 -18.29 -1.53
CA LEU A 239 -19.21 -19.65 -2.01
C LEU A 239 -20.34 -20.00 -2.98
N ALA A 240 -20.02 -20.77 -4.03
CA ALA A 240 -21.04 -21.35 -4.88
C ALA A 240 -21.84 -22.36 -4.04
N THR A 241 -23.15 -22.16 -3.90
CA THR A 241 -24.01 -23.15 -3.25
C THR A 241 -24.07 -24.40 -4.11
N ASP A 242 -23.78 -25.55 -3.51
CA ASP A 242 -23.78 -26.85 -4.19
C ASP A 242 -25.06 -27.05 -4.99
N LYS A 243 -24.94 -27.16 -6.32
CA LYS A 243 -25.92 -27.93 -7.07
C LYS A 243 -25.83 -29.36 -6.53
N LYS A 244 -26.98 -29.92 -6.14
CA LYS A 244 -27.20 -31.31 -5.71
C LYS A 244 -26.23 -32.26 -6.44
N PRO A 245 -25.57 -33.21 -5.74
CA PRO A 245 -24.65 -34.14 -6.39
C PRO A 245 -25.43 -34.98 -7.39
N GLU A 246 -25.18 -34.77 -8.68
CA GLU A 246 -25.53 -35.75 -9.69
C GLU A 246 -24.60 -36.94 -9.48
N LEU A 247 -25.19 -38.07 -9.12
CA LEU A 247 -24.54 -39.37 -9.00
C LEU A 247 -23.79 -39.67 -10.32
N PHE A 248 -22.47 -39.69 -10.27
CA PHE A 248 -21.65 -40.31 -11.29
C PHE A 248 -20.78 -41.38 -10.63
N ASP A 249 -21.15 -42.64 -10.86
CA ASP A 249 -20.33 -43.82 -10.59
C ASP A 249 -19.14 -43.81 -11.56
N GLY A 250 -17.91 -43.95 -11.05
CA GLY A 250 -16.76 -44.23 -11.89
C GLY A 250 -15.43 -43.68 -11.38
N GLU A 251 -14.79 -44.47 -10.53
CA GLU A 251 -13.38 -44.49 -10.12
C GLU A 251 -12.34 -44.04 -11.19
N VAL A 252 -11.37 -43.19 -10.81
CA VAL A 252 -9.93 -43.52 -10.61
C VAL A 252 -9.27 -42.34 -9.87
N SER A 253 -8.50 -42.67 -8.82
CA SER A 253 -7.65 -41.73 -8.08
C SER A 253 -6.25 -41.64 -8.69
N SER A 254 -5.60 -40.50 -8.44
CA SER A 254 -4.17 -40.19 -8.60
C SER A 254 -3.74 -39.66 -9.96
N GLU A 255 -3.67 -38.33 -10.05
CA GLU A 255 -2.41 -37.64 -10.38
C GLU A 255 -2.46 -36.18 -9.88
N LEU A 256 -1.41 -35.77 -9.14
CA LEU A 256 -1.18 -34.37 -8.79
C LEU A 256 -0.91 -33.57 -10.07
N THR A 257 -1.94 -32.96 -10.64
CA THR A 257 -1.78 -31.88 -11.61
C THR A 257 -2.25 -30.59 -10.97
N SER A 258 -1.33 -29.65 -10.72
CA SER A 258 -1.62 -28.30 -10.22
C SER A 258 -2.37 -27.41 -11.22
N SER A 259 -2.87 -27.97 -12.32
CA SER A 259 -3.60 -27.31 -13.38
C SER A 259 -5.02 -27.88 -13.46
N LEU A 260 -5.97 -27.23 -12.79
CA LEU A 260 -7.39 -27.53 -12.94
C LEU A 260 -7.85 -27.05 -14.32
N SER A 261 -8.63 -27.87 -15.03
CA SER A 261 -9.08 -27.61 -16.40
C SER A 261 -9.92 -26.32 -16.51
N GLU A 262 -9.81 -25.59 -17.62
CA GLU A 262 -10.54 -24.33 -17.88
C GLU A 262 -12.07 -24.46 -17.84
N ASN A 263 -12.61 -25.68 -17.89
CA ASN A 263 -14.06 -25.97 -17.87
C ASN A 263 -14.64 -26.28 -16.48
N ARG A 264 -13.95 -25.91 -15.39
CA ARG A 264 -14.47 -26.17 -14.04
C ARG A 264 -15.64 -25.24 -13.68
N SER A 265 -16.54 -25.72 -12.82
CA SER A 265 -17.53 -24.86 -12.17
C SER A 265 -16.87 -23.88 -11.20
N PRO A 266 -17.37 -22.63 -11.09
CA PRO A 266 -16.86 -21.69 -10.10
C PRO A 266 -17.09 -22.25 -8.69
N THR A 267 -16.05 -22.21 -7.87
CA THR A 267 -16.10 -22.58 -6.45
C THR A 267 -16.57 -21.40 -5.61
N ALA A 268 -16.20 -20.18 -5.98
CA ALA A 268 -16.63 -18.96 -5.30
C ALA A 268 -16.70 -17.76 -6.25
N THR A 269 -17.45 -16.74 -5.82
CA THR A 269 -17.40 -15.39 -6.37
C THR A 269 -16.81 -14.46 -5.33
N ILE A 270 -15.72 -13.80 -5.69
CA ILE A 270 -15.09 -12.75 -4.89
C ILE A 270 -15.69 -11.41 -5.30
N ALA A 271 -16.30 -10.71 -4.35
CA ALA A 271 -16.85 -9.38 -4.55
C ALA A 271 -15.94 -8.34 -3.91
N LEU A 272 -15.45 -7.39 -4.71
CA LEU A 272 -14.64 -6.26 -4.25
C LEU A 272 -15.36 -4.95 -4.56
N LYS A 273 -15.19 -3.96 -3.69
CA LYS A 273 -15.52 -2.57 -3.99
C LYS A 273 -14.22 -1.79 -4.13
N GLY A 274 -13.80 -1.52 -5.36
CA GLY A 274 -12.60 -0.75 -5.68
C GLY A 274 -12.91 0.74 -5.82
N ARG A 275 -11.92 1.61 -5.56
CA ARG A 275 -11.99 3.04 -5.83
C ARG A 275 -10.89 3.50 -6.79
N GLY A 276 -11.28 4.29 -7.79
CA GLY A 276 -10.40 4.93 -8.77
C GLY A 276 -10.21 4.12 -10.05
N CYS A 277 -9.37 4.59 -10.94
CA CYS A 277 -9.14 4.01 -12.26
C CYS A 277 -7.68 3.60 -12.50
N GLY A 278 -7.45 2.77 -13.51
CA GLY A 278 -6.12 2.31 -13.91
C GLY A 278 -5.92 0.82 -13.69
N ARG A 279 -4.65 0.40 -13.61
CA ARG A 279 -4.28 -1.01 -13.46
C ARG A 279 -4.59 -1.50 -12.04
N PHE A 280 -5.63 -2.31 -11.92
CA PHE A 280 -6.04 -2.94 -10.68
C PHE A 280 -5.46 -4.35 -10.58
N GLY A 281 -4.97 -4.71 -9.41
CA GLY A 281 -4.37 -6.01 -9.15
C GLY A 281 -4.95 -6.73 -7.93
N ALA A 282 -4.83 -8.06 -7.96
CA ALA A 282 -5.10 -8.94 -6.84
C ALA A 282 -4.21 -10.19 -6.92
N TYR A 283 -4.03 -10.87 -5.81
CA TYR A 283 -3.48 -12.22 -5.78
C TYR A 283 -4.58 -13.25 -5.90
N SER A 284 -4.36 -14.27 -6.72
CA SER A 284 -5.14 -15.50 -6.75
C SER A 284 -4.21 -16.69 -6.94
N SER A 285 -4.30 -17.70 -6.06
CA SER A 285 -3.49 -18.91 -6.19
C SER A 285 -3.84 -19.73 -7.44
N GLN A 286 -4.95 -19.43 -8.10
CA GLN A 286 -5.38 -20.06 -9.33
C GLN A 286 -5.89 -19.02 -10.32
N ARG A 287 -5.81 -19.33 -11.62
CA ARG A 287 -6.34 -18.45 -12.67
C ARG A 287 -7.85 -18.30 -12.49
N PRO A 288 -8.38 -17.06 -12.39
CA PRO A 288 -9.82 -16.84 -12.38
C PRO A 288 -10.50 -17.36 -13.65
N LEU A 289 -11.76 -17.78 -13.53
CA LEU A 289 -12.58 -18.20 -14.66
C LEU A 289 -13.17 -16.99 -15.40
N LYS A 290 -13.56 -15.96 -14.63
CA LYS A 290 -14.26 -14.79 -15.15
C LYS A 290 -14.03 -13.59 -14.24
N VAL A 291 -13.93 -12.41 -14.82
CA VAL A 291 -13.87 -11.14 -14.12
C VAL A 291 -14.95 -10.21 -14.68
N LYS A 292 -15.68 -9.53 -13.79
CA LYS A 292 -16.61 -8.47 -14.15
C LYS A 292 -16.28 -7.19 -13.40
N VAL A 293 -16.44 -6.06 -14.07
CA VAL A 293 -16.36 -4.73 -13.49
C VAL A 293 -17.69 -4.04 -13.76
N GLY A 294 -18.41 -3.65 -12.70
CA GLY A 294 -19.81 -3.29 -12.87
C GLY A 294 -20.62 -4.51 -13.32
N ASN A 295 -21.42 -4.31 -14.37
CA ASN A 295 -22.20 -5.39 -15.00
C ASN A 295 -21.54 -5.95 -16.28
N ALA A 296 -20.31 -5.49 -16.60
CA ALA A 296 -19.60 -5.86 -17.82
C ALA A 296 -18.51 -6.90 -17.52
N GLU A 297 -18.47 -7.95 -18.32
CA GLU A 297 -17.32 -8.86 -18.36
C GLU A 297 -16.09 -8.12 -18.88
N THR A 298 -14.95 -8.32 -18.23
CA THR A 298 -13.73 -7.55 -18.46
C THR A 298 -12.55 -8.49 -18.64
N ASP A 299 -11.75 -8.23 -19.67
CA ASP A 299 -10.52 -8.97 -19.91
C ASP A 299 -9.52 -8.75 -18.77
N PHE A 300 -8.77 -9.80 -18.46
CA PHE A 300 -7.75 -9.78 -17.42
C PHE A 300 -6.50 -10.54 -17.87
N ASN A 301 -5.37 -10.20 -17.25
CA ASN A 301 -4.13 -10.94 -17.36
C ASN A 301 -3.86 -11.68 -16.04
N TYR A 302 -3.28 -12.87 -16.12
CA TYR A 302 -2.93 -13.69 -14.98
C TYR A 302 -1.54 -14.29 -15.14
N ASP A 303 -0.66 -13.98 -14.20
CA ASP A 303 0.67 -14.59 -14.12
C ASP A 303 0.63 -15.78 -13.15
N ALA A 304 0.72 -16.99 -13.68
CA ALA A 304 0.70 -18.23 -12.89
C ALA A 304 1.93 -18.41 -11.99
N ALA A 305 3.06 -17.77 -12.29
CA ALA A 305 4.28 -17.90 -11.47
C ALA A 305 4.16 -17.10 -10.16
N THR A 306 3.50 -15.94 -10.22
CA THR A 306 3.33 -15.06 -9.06
C THR A 306 1.92 -15.14 -8.45
N GLY A 307 0.94 -15.64 -9.21
CA GLY A 307 -0.49 -15.57 -8.86
C GLY A 307 -1.08 -14.18 -9.03
N LEU A 308 -0.39 -13.25 -9.72
CA LEU A 308 -0.86 -11.89 -9.91
C LEU A 308 -1.93 -11.84 -11.01
N LEU A 309 -3.15 -11.46 -10.61
CA LEU A 309 -4.23 -11.06 -11.49
C LEU A 309 -4.17 -9.55 -11.72
N THR A 310 -4.26 -9.11 -12.97
CA THR A 310 -4.36 -7.68 -13.31
C THR A 310 -5.47 -7.42 -14.32
N LEU A 311 -6.21 -6.32 -14.12
CA LEU A 311 -7.25 -5.83 -15.01
C LEU A 311 -7.20 -4.30 -15.07
N THR A 312 -7.81 -3.70 -16.09
CA THR A 312 -7.82 -2.24 -16.26
C THR A 312 -9.20 -1.68 -15.93
N LEU A 313 -9.27 -0.80 -14.94
CA LEU A 313 -10.48 -0.05 -14.61
C LEU A 313 -10.51 1.23 -15.44
N THR A 314 -11.38 1.26 -16.45
CA THR A 314 -11.60 2.43 -17.32
C THR A 314 -12.84 3.18 -16.90
N ILE A 315 -12.80 4.50 -16.87
CA ILE A 315 -13.96 5.34 -16.54
C ILE A 315 -14.88 5.51 -17.77
N PRO A 316 -16.14 5.04 -17.78
CA PRO A 316 -17.15 5.49 -18.73
C PRO A 316 -17.79 6.81 -18.24
N VAL A 317 -18.16 7.66 -19.21
CA VAL A 317 -18.80 9.01 -19.18
C VAL A 317 -19.94 9.16 -18.12
N PRO A 318 -20.24 10.37 -17.58
CA PRO A 318 -20.51 10.57 -16.15
C PRO A 318 -21.96 10.46 -15.70
N GLU A 319 -22.20 9.63 -14.68
CA GLU A 319 -23.27 9.77 -13.69
C GLU A 319 -22.68 9.54 -12.28
N GLU A 320 -23.28 10.13 -11.25
CA GLU A 320 -22.74 10.21 -9.89
C GLU A 320 -22.26 8.83 -9.35
N GLU A 321 -21.07 8.82 -8.70
CA GLU A 321 -20.31 7.66 -8.17
C GLU A 321 -19.27 6.96 -9.10
N MET A 322 -18.86 7.55 -10.25
CA MET A 322 -17.92 6.98 -11.26
C MET A 322 -16.57 6.38 -10.82
N TYR A 323 -16.15 6.58 -9.57
CA TYR A 323 -14.86 6.09 -9.09
C TYR A 323 -15.00 4.92 -8.14
N ARG A 324 -16.19 4.33 -8.00
CA ARG A 324 -16.37 3.11 -7.20
C ARG A 324 -16.82 1.97 -8.10
N TRP A 325 -16.06 0.89 -8.08
CA TRP A 325 -16.24 -0.27 -8.93
C TRP A 325 -16.64 -1.47 -8.09
N PRO A 326 -17.84 -2.03 -8.29
CA PRO A 326 -18.05 -3.42 -7.91
C PRO A 326 -17.25 -4.29 -8.88
N ILE A 327 -16.37 -5.13 -8.36
CA ILE A 327 -15.55 -6.06 -9.12
C ILE A 327 -15.91 -7.45 -8.64
N GLU A 328 -16.34 -8.32 -9.56
CA GLU A 328 -16.64 -9.72 -9.28
C GLU A 328 -15.62 -10.63 -9.96
N ILE A 329 -14.99 -11.51 -9.20
CA ILE A 329 -14.00 -12.47 -9.71
C ILE A 329 -14.48 -13.88 -9.38
N GLN A 330 -14.72 -14.69 -10.40
CA GLN A 330 -15.12 -16.09 -10.23
C GLN A 330 -13.88 -16.97 -10.24
N VAL A 331 -13.69 -17.73 -9.18
CA VAL A 331 -12.56 -18.67 -8.99
C VAL A 331 -13.07 -20.09 -8.88
#